data_AF-A0A0L9THC9-F1
#
_entry.id   AF-A0A0L9THC9-F1
#
_cell.length_a   1.000
_cell.length_b   1.000
_cell.length_c   1.000
_cell.angle_alpha   90.00
_cell.angle_beta   90.00
_cell.angle_gamma   90.00
#
_symmetry.space_group_name_H-M   'P 1'
#
loop_
_entity.id
_entity.type
_entity.pdbx_description
1 polymer ?
#
loop_
_entity_poly.entity_id
_entity_poly.type
_entity_poly.pdbx_seq_one_letter_code
_entity_poly.pdbx_strand_id
1 'polypeptide(L)'
;MDDTDTKQRIEETVRRILQESNMDEVTESKIRKEASEELGLNLSQPQFKGFVKQVVGAFLQEKVQEIEEQQQQQEENDEGEVEEEQGESKGKEYDNEGNLIICKLSAKRRVTVQDFRGQTLISIREYYNKDGRELPSNKGISLTEEQWSVFKNNLPAIEKAIKKMESR
;
A
#
# COMPACT_ATOMS: atom_id res chain seq x y z
N MET A 1 -7.49 43.95 3.93
CA MET A 1 -7.52 42.65 3.24
C MET A 1 -8.77 41.96 3.72
N ASP A 2 -9.60 41.50 2.80
CA ASP A 2 -10.81 40.74 3.16
C ASP A 2 -10.38 39.39 3.77
N ASP A 3 -11.17 38.87 4.71
CA ASP A 3 -10.87 37.58 5.36
C ASP A 3 -10.83 36.44 4.33
N THR A 4 -11.58 36.59 3.23
CA THR A 4 -11.61 35.67 2.09
C THR A 4 -10.29 35.69 1.31
N ASP A 5 -9.77 36.87 0.99
CA ASP A 5 -8.50 37.07 0.26
C ASP A 5 -7.31 36.51 1.06
N THR A 6 -7.34 36.69 2.38
CA THR A 6 -6.29 36.16 3.27
C THR A 6 -6.31 34.63 3.32
N LYS A 7 -7.50 34.02 3.40
CA LYS A 7 -7.65 32.55 3.37
C LYS A 7 -7.21 31.95 2.05
N GLN A 8 -7.57 32.59 0.94
CA GLN A 8 -7.18 32.13 -0.40
C GLN A 8 -5.66 32.12 -0.56
N ARG A 9 -4.97 33.19 -0.14
CA ARG A 9 -3.50 33.26 -0.15
C ARG A 9 -2.85 32.18 0.73
N ILE A 10 -3.43 31.90 1.90
CA ILE A 10 -2.95 30.82 2.77
C ILE A 10 -3.11 29.46 2.09
N GLU A 11 -4.26 29.21 1.45
CA GLU A 11 -4.51 27.95 0.75
C GLU A 11 -3.54 27.73 -0.41
N GLU A 12 -3.36 28.74 -1.26
CA GLU A 12 -2.46 28.67 -2.42
C GLU A 12 -1.01 28.38 -1.99
N THR A 13 -0.49 29.09 -0.98
CA THR A 13 0.86 28.86 -0.46
C THR A 13 1.00 27.47 0.18
N VAL A 14 0.02 27.03 0.98
CA VAL A 14 0.07 25.70 1.62
C VAL A 14 0.04 24.58 0.58
N ARG A 15 -0.83 24.66 -0.43
CA ARG A 15 -0.90 23.67 -1.51
C ARG A 15 0.40 23.63 -2.34
N ARG A 16 1.01 24.78 -2.62
CA ARG A 16 2.28 24.85 -3.36
C ARG A 16 3.43 24.18 -2.59
N ILE A 17 3.57 24.48 -1.29
CA ILE A 17 4.59 23.84 -0.45
C ILE A 17 4.38 22.33 -0.38
N LEU A 18 3.12 21.88 -0.26
CA LEU A 18 2.79 20.45 -0.27
C LEU A 18 3.14 19.75 -1.58
N GLN A 19 3.08 20.44 -2.73
CA GLN A 19 3.47 19.88 -4.03
C GLN A 19 4.98 19.82 -4.23
N GLU A 20 5.73 20.81 -3.71
CA GLU A 20 7.19 20.88 -3.86
C GLU A 20 7.93 20.01 -2.83
N SER A 21 7.28 19.68 -1.71
CA SER A 21 7.88 18.91 -0.62
C SER A 21 7.72 17.41 -0.78
N ASN A 22 8.74 16.65 -0.37
CA ASN A 22 8.68 15.18 -0.35
C ASN A 22 7.71 14.69 0.75
N MET A 23 6.67 13.94 0.38
CA MET A 23 5.56 13.51 1.26
C MET A 23 6.00 12.72 2.50
N ASP A 24 7.16 12.04 2.45
CA ASP A 24 7.64 11.17 3.53
C ASP A 24 8.19 11.92 4.76
N GLU A 25 8.52 13.21 4.62
CA GLU A 25 9.21 14.00 5.68
C GLU A 25 8.42 15.21 6.18
N VAL A 26 7.19 15.39 5.71
CA VAL A 26 6.42 16.62 5.85
C VAL A 26 5.31 16.44 6.88
N THR A 27 5.33 17.26 7.93
CA THR A 27 4.27 17.30 8.94
C THR A 27 3.46 18.59 8.84
N GLU A 28 2.20 18.60 9.28
CA GLU A 28 1.34 19.80 9.34
C GLU A 28 2.06 20.98 10.02
N SER A 29 2.86 20.69 11.06
CA SER A 29 3.61 21.72 11.77
C SER A 29 4.75 22.32 10.95
N LYS A 30 5.40 21.53 10.09
CA LYS A 30 6.45 22.00 9.17
C LYS A 30 5.85 22.86 8.07
N ILE A 31 4.77 22.40 7.44
CA ILE A 31 3.99 23.14 6.45
C ILE A 31 3.49 24.48 6.99
N ARG A 32 2.91 24.47 8.19
CA ARG A 32 2.43 25.70 8.83
C ARG A 32 3.56 26.69 9.11
N LYS A 33 4.73 26.20 9.51
CA LYS A 33 5.91 27.05 9.78
C LYS A 33 6.41 27.70 8.49
N GLU A 34 6.58 26.91 7.44
CA GLU A 34 7.06 27.36 6.13
C GLU A 34 6.10 28.35 5.47
N ALA A 35 4.80 28.04 5.46
CA ALA A 35 3.78 28.96 4.97
C ALA A 35 3.69 30.25 5.80
N SER A 36 4.00 30.20 7.11
CA SER A 36 4.05 31.40 7.96
C SER A 36 5.21 32.32 7.59
N GLU A 37 6.38 31.74 7.29
CA GLU A 37 7.59 32.46 6.89
C GLU A 37 7.39 33.14 5.53
N GLU A 38 6.76 32.46 4.58
CA GLU A 38 6.52 32.99 3.24
C GLU A 38 5.47 34.10 3.20
N LEU A 39 4.37 33.94 3.94
CA LEU A 39 3.29 34.93 3.97
C LEU A 39 3.58 36.11 4.89
N GLY A 40 4.61 36.01 5.74
CA GLY A 40 4.87 36.98 6.81
C GLY A 40 3.73 37.04 7.84
N LEU A 41 2.96 35.95 7.98
CA LEU A 41 1.78 35.85 8.84
C LEU A 41 1.94 34.70 9.82
N ASN A 42 1.53 34.90 11.08
CA ASN A 42 1.62 33.84 12.08
C ASN A 42 0.44 32.86 11.96
N LEU A 43 0.65 31.76 11.23
CA LEU A 43 -0.36 30.73 11.03
C LEU A 43 -0.55 29.80 12.24
N SER A 44 0.25 29.95 13.31
CA SER A 44 0.09 29.19 14.55
C SER A 44 -1.05 29.69 15.43
N GLN A 45 -1.66 30.82 15.07
CA GLN A 45 -2.85 31.31 15.74
C GLN A 45 -4.06 30.36 15.54
N PRO A 46 -4.96 30.22 16.54
CA PRO A 46 -6.08 29.29 16.46
C PRO A 46 -6.95 29.43 15.21
N GLN A 47 -7.12 30.67 14.72
CA GLN A 47 -7.91 31.00 13.52
C GLN A 47 -7.34 30.40 12.22
N PHE A 48 -6.02 30.35 12.09
CA PHE A 48 -5.35 29.83 10.89
C PHE A 48 -4.93 28.37 11.05
N LYS A 49 -4.68 27.92 12.28
CA LYS A 49 -4.33 26.53 12.58
C LYS A 49 -5.38 25.54 12.09
N GLY A 50 -6.66 25.82 12.35
CA GLY A 50 -7.77 24.98 11.88
C GLY A 50 -7.89 24.99 10.36
N PHE A 51 -7.70 26.15 9.74
CA PHE A 51 -7.78 26.33 8.29
C PHE A 51 -6.64 25.60 7.56
N VAL A 52 -5.39 25.76 8.01
CA VAL A 52 -4.23 25.04 7.43
C VAL A 52 -4.43 23.53 7.56
N LYS A 53 -4.90 23.03 8.70
CA LYS A 53 -5.21 21.61 8.88
C LYS A 53 -6.26 21.11 7.88
N GLN A 54 -7.30 21.91 7.64
CA GLN A 54 -8.33 21.59 6.65
C GLN A 54 -7.74 21.52 5.23
N VAL A 55 -6.90 22.49 4.85
CA VAL A 55 -6.25 22.51 3.52
C VAL A 55 -5.32 21.31 3.34
N VAL A 56 -4.48 20.99 4.34
CA VAL A 56 -3.59 19.81 4.28
C VAL A 56 -4.41 18.52 4.19
N GLY A 57 -5.47 18.39 4.99
CA GLY A 57 -6.35 17.21 4.94
C GLY A 57 -7.05 17.05 3.59
N ALA A 58 -7.56 18.14 3.02
CA ALA A 58 -8.18 18.13 1.70
C ALA A 58 -7.19 17.72 0.60
N PHE A 59 -5.96 18.25 0.65
CA PHE A 59 -4.90 17.88 -0.30
C PHE A 59 -4.50 16.40 -0.19
N LEU A 60 -4.35 15.88 1.03
CA LEU A 60 -4.03 14.46 1.22
C LEU A 60 -5.17 13.55 0.73
N GLN A 61 -6.42 13.92 0.99
CA GLN A 61 -7.58 13.18 0.50
C GLN A 61 -7.67 13.22 -1.03
N GLU A 62 -7.44 14.38 -1.65
CA GLU A 62 -7.34 14.54 -3.10
C GLU A 62 -6.22 13.67 -3.69
N LYS A 63 -5.05 13.60 -3.04
CA LYS A 63 -3.95 12.74 -3.47
C LYS A 63 -4.24 11.25 -3.31
N VAL A 64 -4.91 10.85 -2.23
CA VAL A 64 -5.38 9.46 -2.06
C VAL A 64 -6.38 9.11 -3.15
N GLN A 65 -7.34 9.99 -3.44
CA GLN A 65 -8.32 9.78 -4.50
C GLN A 65 -7.66 9.75 -5.90
N GLU A 66 -6.69 10.61 -6.19
CA GLU A 66 -5.91 10.54 -7.44
C GLU A 66 -5.14 9.21 -7.57
N ILE A 67 -4.61 8.67 -6.46
CA ILE A 67 -3.92 7.38 -6.43
C ILE A 67 -4.93 6.24 -6.64
N GLU A 68 -6.10 6.29 -5.99
CA GLU A 68 -7.19 5.33 -6.17
C GLU A 68 -7.73 5.34 -7.60
N GLU A 69 -7.92 6.52 -8.20
CA GLU A 69 -8.36 6.68 -9.59
C GLU A 69 -7.28 6.22 -10.59
N GLN A 70 -6.00 6.45 -10.30
CA GLN A 70 -4.90 5.91 -11.10
C GLN A 70 -4.80 4.38 -10.98
N GLN A 71 -5.01 3.82 -9.78
CA GLN A 71 -5.05 2.37 -9.55
C GLN A 71 -6.24 1.73 -10.27
N GLN A 72 -7.44 2.32 -10.19
CA GLN A 72 -8.62 1.86 -10.91
C GLN A 72 -8.46 1.92 -12.44
N GLN A 73 -7.81 2.95 -12.98
CA GLN A 73 -7.52 3.03 -14.43
C GLN A 73 -6.42 2.05 -14.88
N GLN A 74 -5.52 1.67 -13.97
CA GLN A 74 -4.51 0.63 -14.20
C GLN A 74 -5.13 -0.76 -14.13
N GLU A 75 -6.07 -0.99 -13.20
CA GLU A 75 -6.87 -2.20 -13.05
C GLU A 75 -7.85 -2.39 -14.22
N GLU A 76 -8.52 -1.33 -14.71
CA GLU A 76 -9.38 -1.43 -15.92
C GLU A 76 -8.59 -1.80 -17.19
N ASN A 77 -7.28 -1.53 -17.24
CA ASN A 77 -6.42 -1.95 -18.34
C ASN A 77 -5.78 -3.34 -18.14
N ASP A 78 -5.83 -3.91 -16.93
CA ASP A 78 -5.08 -5.14 -16.59
C ASP A 78 -5.96 -6.29 -16.07
N GLU A 79 -7.19 -6.05 -15.62
CA GLU A 79 -8.07 -7.09 -15.08
C GLU A 79 -9.54 -6.83 -15.47
N GLY A 80 -10.26 -7.69 -16.18
CA GLY A 80 -9.92 -9.07 -16.47
C GLY A 80 -9.77 -9.94 -15.23
N GLU A 81 -10.41 -9.56 -14.11
CA GLU A 81 -10.79 -10.41 -12.97
C GLU A 81 -9.61 -10.94 -12.08
N VAL A 82 -9.48 -10.64 -10.78
CA VAL A 82 -10.45 -10.49 -9.68
C VAL A 82 -9.70 -10.06 -8.39
N GLU A 83 -10.17 -8.98 -7.77
CA GLU A 83 -10.02 -8.68 -6.34
C GLU A 83 -10.91 -9.60 -5.47
N GLU A 84 -10.39 -10.10 -4.35
CA GLU A 84 -11.14 -10.11 -3.09
C GLU A 84 -10.17 -9.90 -1.92
N GLU A 85 -10.21 -8.70 -1.35
CA GLU A 85 -9.56 -8.35 -0.09
C GLU A 85 -10.26 -9.05 1.09
N GLN A 86 -9.51 -9.87 1.83
CA GLN A 86 -9.73 -10.06 3.26
C GLN A 86 -8.38 -10.13 3.98
N GLY A 87 -8.10 -9.12 4.82
CA GLY A 87 -7.21 -9.28 5.97
C GLY A 87 -6.24 -8.13 6.20
N GLU A 88 -6.66 -7.21 7.08
CA GLU A 88 -5.85 -6.36 7.95
C GLU A 88 -4.62 -5.66 7.35
N SER A 89 -4.66 -4.33 7.38
CA SER A 89 -3.54 -3.39 7.23
C SER A 89 -2.30 -3.79 8.05
N LYS A 90 -1.51 -4.72 7.52
CA LYS A 90 -0.11 -4.96 7.89
C LYS A 90 0.70 -4.38 6.75
N GLY A 91 1.60 -3.45 7.06
CA GLY A 91 2.54 -2.94 6.06
C GLY A 91 3.20 -4.10 5.31
N LYS A 92 3.47 -3.89 4.01
CA LYS A 92 4.07 -4.90 3.13
C LYS A 92 5.27 -5.56 3.83
N GLU A 93 5.17 -6.85 4.12
CA GLU A 93 6.24 -7.63 4.75
C GLU A 93 7.11 -8.24 3.64
N TYR A 94 8.43 -8.21 3.81
CA TYR A 94 9.37 -8.76 2.84
C TYR A 94 10.26 -9.80 3.52
N ASP A 95 10.67 -10.81 2.77
CA ASP A 95 11.65 -11.78 3.26
C ASP A 95 13.09 -11.24 3.18
N ASN A 96 14.05 -12.05 3.65
CA ASN A 96 15.47 -11.68 3.65
C ASN A 96 16.05 -11.47 2.22
N GLU A 97 15.33 -11.87 1.18
CA GLU A 97 15.70 -11.72 -0.23
C GLU A 97 14.95 -10.56 -0.91
N GLY A 98 14.10 -9.84 -0.16
CA GLY A 98 13.30 -8.72 -0.68
C GLY A 98 12.03 -9.16 -1.43
N ASN A 99 11.63 -10.42 -1.33
CA ASN A 99 10.38 -10.90 -1.93
C ASN A 99 9.19 -10.51 -1.07
N LEU A 100 8.10 -10.09 -1.71
CA LEU A 100 6.88 -9.71 -1.00
C LEU A 100 6.22 -10.94 -0.38
N ILE A 101 6.00 -10.90 0.93
CA ILE A 101 5.27 -11.94 1.67
C ILE A 101 3.78 -11.60 1.62
N ILE A 102 3.01 -12.42 0.91
CA ILE A 102 1.55 -12.26 0.78
C ILE A 102 0.84 -12.79 2.01
N CYS A 103 1.18 -14.00 2.45
CA CYS A 103 0.61 -14.57 3.66
C CYS A 103 1.51 -15.63 4.30
N LYS A 104 1.36 -15.81 5.62
CA LYS A 104 2.02 -16.87 6.38
C LYS A 104 1.03 -18.02 6.61
N LEU A 105 1.30 -19.17 6.00
CA LEU A 105 0.50 -20.40 6.16
C LEU A 105 0.80 -21.12 7.48
N SER A 106 2.03 -20.98 7.98
CA SER A 106 2.45 -21.45 9.30
C SER A 106 3.71 -20.70 9.76
N ALA A 107 4.22 -21.02 10.95
CA ALA A 107 5.50 -20.48 11.43
C ALA A 107 6.70 -20.76 10.51
N LYS A 108 6.59 -21.74 9.61
CA LYS A 108 7.67 -22.13 8.68
C LYS A 108 7.24 -22.13 7.22
N ARG A 109 6.00 -21.74 6.89
CA ARG A 109 5.50 -21.77 5.51
C ARG A 109 4.85 -20.44 5.16
N ARG A 110 5.21 -19.90 4.01
CA ARG A 110 4.67 -18.64 3.51
C ARG A 110 4.41 -18.70 2.01
N VAL A 111 3.57 -17.78 1.57
CA VAL A 111 3.34 -17.44 0.17
C VAL A 111 4.08 -16.15 -0.12
N THR A 112 4.94 -16.16 -1.14
CA THR A 112 5.67 -14.97 -1.61
C THR A 112 5.44 -14.74 -3.10
N VAL A 113 5.53 -13.47 -3.52
CA VAL A 113 5.68 -13.10 -4.94
C VAL A 113 7.13 -12.72 -5.16
N GLN A 114 7.77 -13.37 -6.13
CA GLN A 114 9.18 -13.15 -6.48
C GLN A 114 9.32 -12.88 -7.99
N ASP A 115 10.28 -12.03 -8.36
CA ASP A 115 10.77 -11.95 -9.74
C ASP A 115 11.93 -12.93 -9.90
N PHE A 116 11.80 -13.86 -10.84
CA PHE A 116 12.90 -14.70 -11.26
C PHE A 116 13.13 -14.58 -12.76
N ARG A 117 14.20 -13.86 -13.13
CA ARG A 117 14.62 -13.63 -14.52
C ARG A 117 13.54 -12.94 -15.36
N GLY A 118 12.85 -11.95 -14.77
CA GLY A 118 11.78 -11.20 -15.41
C GLY A 118 10.45 -11.95 -15.49
N GLN A 119 10.31 -13.06 -14.74
CA GLN A 119 9.07 -13.79 -14.60
C GLN A 119 8.57 -13.71 -13.16
N THR A 120 7.35 -13.22 -13.00
CA THR A 120 6.62 -13.26 -11.72
C THR A 120 6.30 -14.70 -11.35
N LEU A 121 6.67 -15.11 -10.15
CA LEU A 121 6.38 -16.43 -9.62
C LEU A 121 5.70 -16.33 -8.24
N ILE A 122 4.63 -17.08 -8.06
CA ILE A 122 3.95 -17.26 -6.78
C ILE A 122 4.59 -18.46 -6.07
N SER A 123 5.40 -18.22 -5.04
CA SER A 123 6.06 -19.28 -4.28
C SER A 123 5.28 -19.66 -3.04
N ILE A 124 4.95 -20.95 -2.91
CA ILE A 124 4.38 -21.55 -1.69
C ILE A 124 5.46 -22.47 -1.13
N ARG A 125 6.18 -22.03 -0.09
CA ARG A 125 7.43 -22.70 0.34
C ARG A 125 7.60 -22.79 1.86
N GLU A 126 8.21 -23.90 2.28
CA GLU A 126 8.69 -24.11 3.65
C GLU A 126 10.11 -23.55 3.80
N TYR A 127 10.35 -22.82 4.89
CA TYR A 127 11.63 -22.23 5.25
C TYR A 127 12.18 -22.88 6.51
N TYR A 128 13.51 -22.91 6.62
CA TYR A 128 14.21 -23.36 7.81
C TYR A 128 15.18 -22.29 8.30
N ASN A 129 15.44 -22.29 9.59
CA ASN A 129 16.42 -21.39 10.20
C ASN A 129 17.79 -22.06 10.20
N LYS A 130 18.80 -21.34 9.70
CA LYS A 130 20.21 -21.69 9.79
C LYS A 130 21.00 -20.43 10.13
N ASP A 131 21.70 -20.46 11.26
CA ASP A 131 22.53 -19.35 11.74
C ASP A 131 21.76 -18.01 11.85
N GLY A 132 20.50 -18.08 12.31
CA GLY A 132 19.63 -16.91 12.44
C GLY A 132 19.05 -16.37 11.12
N ARG A 133 19.30 -17.04 9.99
CA ARG A 133 18.73 -16.71 8.68
C ARG A 133 17.67 -17.72 8.28
N GLU A 134 16.54 -17.22 7.78
CA GLU A 134 15.53 -18.06 7.14
C GLU A 134 15.93 -18.35 5.70
N LEU A 135 16.03 -19.63 5.35
CA LEU A 135 16.38 -20.11 4.03
C LEU A 135 15.26 -20.98 3.45
N PRO A 136 14.99 -20.90 2.15
CA PRO A 136 14.01 -21.77 1.51
C PRO A 136 14.46 -23.23 1.56
N SER A 137 13.53 -24.13 1.88
CA SER A 137 13.77 -25.57 1.76
C SER A 137 13.35 -26.08 0.38
N ASN A 138 13.71 -27.35 0.09
CA ASN A 138 13.24 -28.04 -1.11
C ASN A 138 11.73 -28.35 -1.08
N LYS A 139 11.05 -28.19 0.07
CA LYS A 139 9.60 -28.41 0.18
C LYS A 139 8.87 -27.13 -0.20
N GLY A 140 8.30 -27.13 -1.40
CA GLY A 140 7.50 -26.02 -1.90
C GLY A 140 7.46 -26.03 -3.42
N ILE A 141 6.60 -25.19 -3.98
CA ILE A 141 6.43 -25.01 -5.41
C ILE A 141 6.44 -23.51 -5.73
N SER A 142 7.01 -23.15 -6.87
CA SER A 142 6.82 -21.83 -7.46
C SER A 142 5.94 -22.00 -8.68
N LEU A 143 4.83 -21.28 -8.71
CA LEU A 143 3.84 -21.32 -9.78
C LEU A 143 4.05 -20.11 -10.68
N THR A 144 3.92 -20.32 -11.99
CA THR A 144 3.72 -19.21 -12.94
C THR A 144 2.33 -18.62 -12.75
N GLU A 145 2.09 -17.42 -13.27
CA GLU A 145 0.76 -16.80 -13.28
C GLU A 145 -0.29 -17.69 -13.95
N GLU A 146 0.06 -18.35 -15.06
CA GLU A 146 -0.80 -19.31 -15.74
C GLU A 146 -1.19 -20.49 -14.83
N GLN A 147 -0.21 -21.08 -14.12
CA GLN A 147 -0.45 -22.18 -13.20
C GLN A 147 -1.27 -21.74 -11.99
N TRP A 148 -1.05 -20.51 -11.51
CA TRP A 148 -1.83 -19.91 -10.44
C TRP A 148 -3.28 -19.70 -10.85
N SER A 149 -3.53 -19.19 -12.07
CA SER A 149 -4.88 -19.05 -12.62
C SER A 149 -5.62 -20.39 -12.71
N VAL A 150 -4.95 -21.43 -13.22
CA VAL A 150 -5.51 -22.80 -13.22
C VAL A 150 -5.83 -23.28 -11.81
N PHE A 151 -4.96 -23.01 -10.84
CA PHE A 151 -5.20 -23.37 -9.44
C PHE A 151 -6.42 -22.63 -8.86
N LYS A 152 -6.50 -21.30 -9.02
CA LYS A 152 -7.63 -20.47 -8.58
C LYS A 152 -8.96 -20.99 -9.12
N ASN A 153 -9.03 -21.27 -10.42
CA ASN A 153 -10.23 -21.78 -11.08
C ASN A 153 -10.72 -23.14 -10.54
N ASN A 154 -9.84 -23.89 -9.88
CA ASN A 154 -10.15 -25.20 -9.30
C ASN A 154 -10.41 -25.16 -7.79
N LEU A 155 -10.34 -23.99 -7.13
CA LEU A 155 -10.61 -23.86 -5.69
C LEU A 155 -11.96 -24.46 -5.26
N PRO A 156 -13.10 -24.23 -5.97
CA PRO A 156 -14.38 -24.81 -5.57
C PRO A 156 -14.37 -26.35 -5.59
N ALA A 157 -13.67 -26.95 -6.55
CA ALA A 157 -13.52 -28.40 -6.64
C ALA A 157 -12.64 -28.96 -5.51
N ILE A 158 -11.56 -28.24 -5.18
CA ILE A 158 -10.66 -28.55 -4.06
C ILE A 158 -11.42 -28.51 -2.73
N GLU A 159 -12.17 -27.43 -2.46
CA GLU A 159 -12.96 -27.29 -1.23
C GLU A 159 -14.01 -28.40 -1.08
N LYS A 160 -14.71 -28.74 -2.16
CA LYS A 160 -15.66 -29.85 -2.18
C LYS A 160 -14.97 -31.17 -1.85
N ALA A 161 -13.77 -31.40 -2.37
CA ALA A 161 -12.99 -32.59 -2.08
C ALA A 161 -12.53 -32.65 -0.62
N ILE A 162 -12.09 -31.51 -0.03
CA ILE A 162 -11.70 -31.42 1.39
C ILE A 162 -12.87 -31.79 2.30
N LYS A 163 -14.05 -31.18 2.11
CA LYS A 163 -15.27 -31.48 2.91
C LYS A 163 -15.66 -32.95 2.86
N LYS A 164 -15.45 -33.61 1.71
CA LYS A 164 -15.71 -35.04 1.53
C LYS A 164 -14.70 -35.93 2.26
N MET A 165 -13.47 -35.47 2.43
CA MET A 165 -12.43 -36.20 3.16
C MET A 165 -12.56 -36.04 4.68
N GLU A 166 -13.02 -34.89 5.17
CA GLU A 166 -13.23 -34.64 6.60
C GLU A 166 -14.47 -35.35 7.18
N SER A 167 -15.41 -35.74 6.32
CA SER A 167 -16.61 -36.50 6.69
C SER A 167 -16.41 -38.02 6.72
N ARG A 168 -15.16 -38.49 6.57
CA ARG A 168 -14.76 -39.90 6.68
C ARG A 168 -14.12 -40.18 8.03
#